data_AF-A0A1V4TIX2-F1
#
_entry.id   AF-A0A1V4TIX2-F1
#
_cell.length_a   1.000
_cell.length_b   1.000
_cell.length_c   1.000
_cell.angle_alpha   90.00
_cell.angle_beta   90.00
_cell.angle_gamma   90.00
#
_symmetry.space_group_name_H-M   'P 1'
#
loop_
_entity.id
_entity.type
_entity.pdbx_description
1 polymer ?
#
loop_
_entity_poly.entity_id
_entity_poly.type
_entity_poly.pdbx_seq_one_letter_code
_entity_poly.pdbx_strand_id
1 'polypeptide(L)'
;MVRGNFRRFDYIVDLIGDIMVYCSECGTENKDNSVFCQKCGKRIKPEKSKDRFSELINWRSLGFGVIAWLVLTGIFVMVALFIDPNTEASTEIYTISFFLFVQLTSGIIAGFFSGRNYWSGILNGAIIGIFMSIFYLYGGLDNFIIALFCLPVLGLIGGMLGVFVYRITNNSK
;
A
#
# COMPACT_ATOMS: atom_id res chain seq x y z
N MET A 1 26.54 37.91 1.19
CA MET A 1 26.11 37.49 2.55
C MET A 1 24.91 38.33 2.94
N VAL A 2 23.69 37.79 2.87
CA VAL A 2 22.48 38.48 3.34
C VAL A 2 22.06 37.80 4.64
N ARG A 3 22.28 38.45 5.79
CA ARG A 3 21.78 38.00 7.10
C ARG A 3 20.29 38.37 7.17
N GLY A 4 19.42 37.43 6.83
CA GLY A 4 17.98 37.53 7.00
C GLY A 4 17.61 37.58 8.49
N ASN A 5 16.87 38.62 8.87
CA ASN A 5 16.48 38.94 10.23
C ASN A 5 15.31 38.03 10.67
N PHE A 6 15.62 36.90 11.31
CA PHE A 6 14.65 35.88 11.78
C PHE A 6 13.74 36.32 12.95
N ARG A 7 13.79 37.59 13.38
CA ARG A 7 13.05 38.05 14.57
C ARG A 7 11.54 38.19 14.40
N ARG A 8 11.02 38.11 13.17
CA ARG A 8 9.58 38.41 12.91
C ARG A 8 8.65 37.26 13.32
N PHE A 9 9.17 36.04 13.44
CA PHE A 9 8.37 34.88 13.84
C PHE A 9 8.16 34.81 15.35
N ASP A 10 9.19 35.17 16.12
CA ASP A 10 9.15 35.15 17.60
C ASP A 10 8.08 36.10 18.15
N TYR A 11 7.88 37.28 17.52
CA TYR A 11 6.85 38.25 17.94
C TYR A 11 5.41 37.73 17.81
N ILE A 12 5.13 36.82 16.87
CA ILE A 12 3.76 36.29 16.69
C ILE A 12 3.46 35.25 17.77
N VAL A 13 4.46 34.50 18.21
CA VAL A 13 4.32 33.53 19.31
C VAL A 13 4.07 34.25 20.65
N ASP A 14 4.74 35.37 20.90
CA ASP A 14 4.52 36.17 22.11
C ASP A 14 3.12 36.82 22.17
N LEU A 15 2.50 37.12 21.01
CA LEU A 15 1.17 37.72 20.90
C LEU A 15 0.02 36.70 21.05
N ILE A 16 0.28 35.43 20.78
CA ILE A 16 -0.65 34.31 20.95
C ILE A 16 -0.16 33.57 22.18
N GLY A 17 -0.48 34.09 23.37
CA GLY A 17 0.07 33.62 24.65
C GLY A 17 0.27 32.11 24.70
N ASP A 18 1.46 31.69 25.19
CA ASP A 18 1.92 30.31 25.24
C ASP A 18 0.76 29.33 25.44
N ILE A 19 0.45 28.53 24.42
CA ILE A 19 -0.54 27.47 24.55
C ILE A 19 -0.01 26.49 25.62
N MET A 20 -0.73 26.39 26.73
CA MET A 20 -0.39 25.50 27.83
C MET A 20 -1.21 24.20 27.73
N VAL A 21 -0.57 23.09 28.08
CA VAL A 21 -1.17 21.76 28.12
C VAL A 21 -1.06 21.16 29.51
N TYR A 22 -2.17 20.60 30.00
CA TYR A 22 -2.23 19.99 31.33
C TYR A 22 -1.91 18.50 31.23
N CYS A 23 -1.10 18.01 32.17
CA CYS A 23 -0.82 16.59 32.29
C CYS A 23 -2.08 15.86 32.79
N SER A 24 -2.55 14.88 32.02
CA SER A 24 -3.73 14.05 32.36
C SER A 24 -3.56 13.22 33.65
N GLU A 25 -2.34 13.10 34.15
CA GLU A 25 -2.01 12.17 35.24
C GLU A 25 -1.75 12.86 36.57
N CYS A 26 -1.25 14.09 36.56
CA CYS A 26 -0.96 14.83 37.78
C CYS A 26 -1.48 16.28 37.76
N GLY A 27 -2.18 16.67 36.69
CA GLY A 27 -2.80 18.00 36.54
C GLY A 27 -1.80 19.15 36.36
N THR A 28 -0.51 18.88 36.22
CA THR A 28 0.51 19.94 36.08
C THR A 28 0.41 20.61 34.72
N GLU A 29 0.47 21.94 34.71
CA GLU A 29 0.56 22.75 33.51
C GLU A 29 1.95 22.63 32.88
N ASN A 30 2.02 22.45 31.56
CA ASN A 30 3.27 22.34 30.80
C ASN A 30 3.15 23.16 29.51
N LYS A 31 4.28 23.57 28.94
CA LYS A 31 4.29 24.21 27.62
C LYS A 31 3.78 23.24 26.56
N ASP A 32 3.06 23.69 25.53
CA ASP A 32 2.51 22.81 24.48
C ASP A 32 3.57 21.91 23.80
N ASN A 33 4.82 22.37 23.71
CA ASN A 33 5.92 21.57 23.15
C ASN A 33 6.54 20.56 24.12
N SER A 34 6.02 20.42 25.33
CA SER A 34 6.52 19.48 26.34
C SER A 34 6.15 18.05 25.97
N VAL A 35 7.14 17.18 25.78
CA VAL A 35 6.92 15.75 25.51
C VAL A 35 6.62 14.99 26.80
N PHE A 36 7.23 15.40 27.91
CA PHE A 36 7.06 14.83 29.24
C PHE A 36 6.60 15.90 30.22
N CYS A 37 5.85 15.49 31.23
CA CYS A 37 5.43 16.35 32.31
C CYS A 37 6.62 16.75 33.18
N GLN A 38 6.79 18.06 33.37
CA GLN A 38 7.86 18.62 34.19
C GLN A 38 7.76 18.25 35.68
N LYS A 39 6.60 17.77 36.14
CA LYS A 39 6.41 17.32 37.55
C LYS A 39 6.51 15.81 37.73
N CYS A 40 5.72 15.03 36.99
CA CYS A 40 5.63 13.58 37.22
C CYS A 40 6.41 12.73 36.22
N GLY A 41 7.02 13.34 35.19
CA GLY A 41 7.77 12.64 34.15
C GLY A 41 6.92 11.84 33.15
N LYS A 42 5.60 11.76 33.32
CA LYS A 42 4.73 11.05 32.35
C LYS A 42 4.62 11.80 31.03
N ARG A 43 4.51 11.06 29.93
CA ARG A 43 4.42 11.63 28.58
C ARG A 43 3.09 12.36 28.38
N ILE A 44 3.14 13.58 27.84
CA ILE A 44 1.95 14.43 27.65
C ILE A 44 1.33 14.19 26.28
N LYS A 45 2.16 14.08 25.25
CA LYS A 45 1.70 13.75 23.90
C LYS A 45 1.62 12.23 23.77
N PRO A 46 0.44 11.66 23.49
CA PRO A 46 0.36 10.26 23.11
C PRO A 46 1.24 10.08 21.87
N GLU A 47 1.97 8.97 21.81
CA GLU A 47 2.68 8.59 20.60
C GLU A 47 1.64 8.54 19.46
N LYS A 48 1.95 9.12 18.29
CA LYS A 48 1.06 8.97 17.12
C LYS A 48 0.92 7.47 16.89
N SER A 49 -0.21 6.90 17.29
CA SER A 49 -0.47 5.49 17.09
C SER A 49 -0.40 5.26 15.59
N LYS A 50 0.55 4.41 15.19
CA LYS A 50 0.66 4.01 13.80
C LYS A 50 -0.68 3.38 13.43
N ASP A 51 -1.32 3.86 12.38
CA ASP A 51 -2.60 3.32 11.96
C ASP A 51 -2.39 1.86 11.57
N ARG A 52 -3.23 0.95 12.08
CA ARG A 52 -3.11 -0.49 11.82
C ARG A 52 -3.06 -0.81 10.33
N PHE A 53 -3.64 0.05 9.49
CA PHE A 53 -3.68 -0.11 8.04
C PHE A 53 -2.29 0.08 7.40
N SER A 54 -1.55 1.12 7.77
CA SER A 54 -0.19 1.35 7.26
C SER A 54 0.81 0.28 7.69
N GLU A 55 0.55 -0.43 8.79
CA GLU A 55 1.35 -1.60 9.20
C GLU A 55 1.09 -2.84 8.33
N LEU A 56 -0.08 -2.94 7.69
CA LEU A 56 -0.42 -4.05 6.80
C LEU A 56 0.18 -3.87 5.40
N ILE A 57 0.42 -2.61 4.99
CA ILE A 57 0.98 -2.29 3.68
C ILE A 57 2.49 -2.53 3.68
N ASN A 58 2.96 -3.35 2.75
CA ASN A 58 4.38 -3.61 2.54
C ASN A 58 4.77 -3.19 1.12
N TRP A 59 5.46 -2.06 1.01
CA TRP A 59 5.87 -1.50 -0.28
C TRP A 59 6.74 -2.44 -1.12
N ARG A 60 7.56 -3.30 -0.49
CA ARG A 60 8.36 -4.29 -1.22
C ARG A 60 7.46 -5.36 -1.83
N SER A 61 6.49 -5.85 -1.08
CA SER A 61 5.47 -6.81 -1.53
C SER A 61 4.68 -6.25 -2.72
N LEU A 62 4.20 -5.01 -2.62
CA LEU A 62 3.51 -4.32 -3.72
C LEU A 62 4.40 -4.20 -4.97
N GLY A 63 5.65 -3.79 -4.79
CA GLY A 63 6.61 -3.67 -5.88
C GLY A 63 6.83 -4.99 -6.61
N PHE A 64 7.09 -6.08 -5.89
CA PHE A 64 7.30 -7.39 -6.51
C PHE A 64 6.06 -7.89 -7.26
N GLY A 65 4.86 -7.72 -6.69
CA GLY A 65 3.61 -8.10 -7.36
C GLY A 65 3.37 -7.28 -8.64
N VAL A 66 3.54 -5.96 -8.59
CA VAL A 66 3.39 -5.06 -9.75
C VAL A 66 4.40 -5.40 -10.85
N ILE A 67 5.67 -5.62 -10.48
CA ILE A 67 6.71 -6.01 -11.44
C ILE A 67 6.36 -7.33 -12.10
N ALA A 68 5.97 -8.35 -11.33
CA ALA A 68 5.57 -9.64 -11.88
C ALA A 68 4.40 -9.50 -12.87
N TRP A 69 3.41 -8.67 -12.52
CA TRP A 69 2.25 -8.41 -13.38
C TRP A 69 2.67 -7.76 -14.71
N LEU A 70 3.51 -6.72 -14.66
CA LEU A 70 3.99 -6.01 -15.85
C LEU A 70 4.85 -6.90 -16.73
N VAL A 71 5.74 -7.70 -16.15
CA VAL A 71 6.62 -8.61 -16.88
C VAL A 71 5.80 -9.69 -17.60
N LEU A 72 4.89 -10.37 -16.90
CA LEU A 72 4.08 -11.43 -17.50
C LEU A 72 3.16 -10.88 -18.60
N THR A 73 2.50 -9.74 -18.34
CA THR A 73 1.68 -9.05 -19.33
C THR A 73 2.50 -8.62 -20.54
N GLY A 74 3.67 -8.02 -20.32
CA GLY A 74 4.56 -7.56 -21.38
C GLY A 74 5.05 -8.70 -22.26
N ILE A 75 5.44 -9.84 -21.67
CA ILE A 75 5.84 -11.03 -22.42
C ILE A 75 4.69 -11.54 -23.29
N PHE A 76 3.47 -11.62 -22.74
CA PHE A 76 2.31 -12.08 -23.51
C PHE A 76 1.98 -11.17 -24.67
N VAL A 77 1.96 -9.85 -24.45
CA VAL A 77 1.73 -8.87 -25.53
C VAL A 77 2.83 -8.97 -26.59
N MET A 78 4.10 -9.07 -26.18
CA MET A 78 5.21 -9.26 -27.12
C MET A 78 5.02 -10.52 -27.97
N VAL A 79 4.72 -11.66 -27.35
CA VAL A 79 4.48 -12.92 -28.07
C VAL A 79 3.29 -12.81 -29.01
N ALA A 80 2.19 -12.20 -28.58
CA ALA A 80 1.01 -12.00 -29.42
C ALA A 80 1.34 -11.17 -30.68
N LEU A 81 2.11 -10.09 -30.52
CA LEU A 81 2.55 -9.24 -31.64
C LEU A 81 3.51 -9.97 -32.61
N PHE A 82 4.30 -10.93 -32.11
CA PHE A 82 5.19 -11.74 -32.95
C PHE A 82 4.48 -12.80 -33.78
N ILE A 83 3.40 -13.39 -33.26
CA ILE A 83 2.71 -14.51 -33.93
C ILE A 83 1.87 -14.00 -35.11
N ASP A 84 1.05 -12.97 -34.89
CA ASP A 84 0.29 -12.33 -35.96
C ASP A 84 -0.01 -10.86 -35.58
N PRO A 85 0.65 -9.89 -36.25
CA PRO A 85 0.51 -8.48 -35.94
C PRO A 85 -0.87 -7.92 -36.31
N ASN A 86 -1.65 -8.63 -37.12
CA ASN A 86 -2.99 -8.23 -37.56
C ASN A 86 -4.09 -9.04 -36.88
N THR A 87 -3.78 -9.76 -35.79
CA THR A 87 -4.78 -10.54 -35.05
C THR A 87 -5.90 -9.62 -34.53
N GLU A 88 -7.02 -9.58 -35.24
CA GLU A 88 -8.25 -8.95 -34.77
C GLU A 88 -8.87 -9.81 -33.68
N ALA A 89 -8.39 -9.68 -32.45
CA ALA A 89 -9.08 -9.96 -31.18
C ALA A 89 -10.04 -11.18 -31.08
N SER A 90 -9.94 -12.22 -31.90
CA SER A 90 -10.83 -13.39 -31.88
C SER A 90 -10.50 -14.36 -30.74
N THR A 91 -9.71 -13.90 -29.77
CA THR A 91 -9.23 -14.62 -28.60
C THR A 91 -9.56 -13.87 -27.31
N GLU A 92 -10.69 -13.16 -27.24
CA GLU A 92 -11.14 -12.47 -26.02
C GLU A 92 -11.10 -13.39 -24.78
N ILE A 93 -11.55 -14.65 -24.93
CA ILE A 93 -11.53 -15.64 -23.84
C ILE A 93 -10.10 -15.94 -23.37
N TYR A 94 -9.14 -16.11 -24.28
CA TYR A 94 -7.76 -16.43 -23.93
C TYR A 94 -7.06 -15.22 -23.30
N THR A 95 -7.32 -14.02 -23.82
CA THR A 95 -6.78 -12.77 -23.29
C THR A 95 -7.28 -12.53 -21.86
N ILE A 96 -8.59 -12.66 -21.63
CA ILE A 96 -9.17 -12.54 -20.28
C ILE A 96 -8.60 -13.61 -19.35
N SER A 97 -8.58 -14.88 -19.77
CA SER A 97 -8.06 -15.98 -18.95
C SER A 97 -6.60 -15.77 -18.56
N PHE A 98 -5.78 -15.30 -19.50
CA PHE A 98 -4.38 -14.98 -19.25
C PHE A 98 -4.24 -13.86 -18.21
N PHE A 99 -5.00 -12.79 -18.36
CA PHE A 99 -4.94 -11.67 -17.43
C PHE A 99 -5.40 -12.03 -16.01
N LEU A 100 -6.43 -12.87 -15.86
CA LEU A 100 -6.85 -13.39 -14.55
C LEU A 100 -5.74 -14.25 -13.92
N PHE A 101 -5.03 -15.05 -14.71
CA PHE A 101 -3.89 -15.83 -14.26
C PHE A 101 -2.71 -14.94 -13.82
N VAL A 102 -2.39 -13.91 -14.60
CA VAL A 102 -1.34 -12.94 -14.23
C VAL A 102 -1.71 -12.19 -12.95
N GLN A 103 -2.98 -11.83 -12.75
CA GLN A 103 -3.43 -11.21 -11.51
C GLN A 103 -3.28 -12.14 -10.31
N LEU A 104 -3.65 -13.42 -10.45
CA LEU A 104 -3.52 -14.40 -9.38
C LEU A 104 -2.05 -14.63 -9.00
N THR A 105 -1.17 -14.81 -9.99
CA THR A 105 0.27 -15.03 -9.76
C THR A 105 0.95 -13.81 -9.15
N SER A 106 0.59 -12.60 -9.59
CA SER A 106 1.02 -11.34 -8.97
C SER A 106 0.60 -11.26 -7.49
N GLY A 107 -0.65 -11.62 -7.17
CA GLY A 107 -1.15 -11.71 -5.80
C GLY A 107 -0.38 -12.72 -4.94
N ILE A 108 -0.06 -13.90 -5.49
CA ILE A 108 0.75 -14.92 -4.80
C ILE A 108 2.15 -14.39 -4.48
N ILE A 109 2.81 -13.75 -5.44
CA ILE A 109 4.15 -13.17 -5.26
C ILE A 109 4.10 -12.07 -4.18
N ALA A 110 3.15 -11.15 -4.27
CA ALA A 110 2.96 -10.12 -3.25
C ALA A 110 2.71 -10.74 -1.87
N GLY A 111 1.82 -11.73 -1.78
CA GLY A 111 1.53 -12.46 -0.54
C GLY A 111 2.77 -13.11 0.05
N PHE A 112 3.58 -13.78 -0.75
CA PHE A 112 4.83 -14.41 -0.31
C PHE A 112 5.80 -13.39 0.31
N PHE A 113 6.00 -12.25 -0.35
CA PHE A 113 6.88 -11.18 0.15
C PHE A 113 6.25 -10.32 1.25
N SER A 114 4.95 -10.43 1.50
CA SER A 114 4.30 -9.79 2.65
C SER A 114 4.67 -10.44 3.99
N GLY A 115 5.17 -11.67 3.95
CA GLY A 115 5.71 -12.39 5.10
C GLY A 115 4.66 -13.24 5.82
N ARG A 116 4.68 -13.23 7.16
CA ARG A 116 3.87 -14.17 7.97
C ARG A 116 2.42 -13.75 8.13
N ASN A 117 2.08 -12.47 8.04
CA ASN A 117 0.73 -12.02 8.37
C ASN A 117 -0.21 -12.18 7.17
N TYR A 118 -1.25 -13.01 7.31
CA TYR A 118 -2.26 -13.19 6.25
C TYR A 118 -2.93 -11.87 5.89
N TRP A 119 -3.18 -10.99 6.86
CA TRP A 119 -3.83 -9.70 6.59
C TRP A 119 -2.97 -8.79 5.72
N SER A 120 -1.64 -8.83 5.88
CA SER A 120 -0.72 -8.09 5.02
C SER A 120 -0.75 -8.64 3.60
N GLY A 121 -0.73 -9.97 3.43
CA GLY A 121 -0.80 -10.59 2.10
C GLY A 121 -2.12 -10.28 1.39
N ILE A 122 -3.23 -10.48 2.08
CA ILE A 122 -4.59 -10.21 1.60
C ILE A 122 -4.72 -8.74 1.17
N LEU A 123 -4.35 -7.79 2.04
CA LEU A 123 -4.48 -6.37 1.75
C LEU A 123 -3.57 -5.94 0.59
N ASN A 124 -2.30 -6.35 0.58
CA ASN A 124 -1.37 -6.00 -0.50
C ASN A 124 -1.84 -6.59 -1.85
N GLY A 125 -2.34 -7.83 -1.86
CA GLY A 125 -2.93 -8.44 -3.05
C GLY A 125 -4.16 -7.70 -3.57
N ALA A 126 -5.06 -7.29 -2.68
CA ALA A 126 -6.23 -6.49 -3.05
C ALA A 126 -5.84 -5.13 -3.63
N ILE A 127 -4.88 -4.43 -3.01
CA ILE A 127 -4.37 -3.14 -3.48
C ILE A 127 -3.81 -3.27 -4.90
N ILE A 128 -3.04 -4.33 -5.19
CA ILE A 128 -2.54 -4.59 -6.54
C ILE A 128 -3.71 -4.79 -7.51
N GLY A 129 -4.73 -5.59 -7.15
CA GLY A 129 -5.90 -5.80 -8.00
C GLY A 129 -6.66 -4.51 -8.30
N ILE A 130 -6.85 -3.63 -7.32
CA ILE A 130 -7.49 -2.32 -7.50
C ILE A 130 -6.63 -1.43 -8.41
N PHE A 131 -5.32 -1.40 -8.18
CA PHE A 131 -4.42 -0.59 -8.99
C PHE A 131 -4.36 -1.08 -10.45
N MET A 132 -4.32 -2.40 -10.66
CA MET A 132 -4.25 -2.99 -11.99
C MET A 132 -5.57 -2.91 -12.78
N SER A 133 -6.72 -2.73 -12.12
CA SER A 133 -7.98 -2.53 -12.83
C SER A 133 -7.97 -1.26 -13.69
N ILE A 134 -7.16 -0.24 -13.34
CA ILE A 134 -7.04 1.01 -14.10
C ILE A 134 -6.64 0.75 -15.56
N PHE A 135 -5.82 -0.27 -15.84
CA PHE A 135 -5.41 -0.60 -17.22
C PHE A 135 -6.59 -1.04 -18.10
N TYR A 136 -7.68 -1.50 -17.50
CA TYR A 136 -8.88 -1.94 -18.22
C TYR A 136 -9.76 -0.78 -18.67
N LEU A 137 -9.48 0.46 -18.25
CA LEU A 137 -10.11 1.65 -18.83
C LEU A 137 -9.84 1.79 -20.34
N TYR A 138 -8.71 1.26 -20.82
CA TYR A 138 -8.40 1.25 -22.26
C TYR A 138 -9.45 0.46 -23.07
N GLY A 139 -10.04 -0.58 -22.47
CA GLY A 139 -11.12 -1.37 -23.09
C GLY A 139 -12.52 -0.79 -22.87
N GLY A 140 -12.66 0.39 -22.26
CA GLY A 140 -13.95 1.02 -21.95
C GLY A 140 -14.40 0.86 -20.49
N LEU A 141 -15.47 1.58 -20.13
CA LEU A 141 -15.95 1.67 -18.75
C LEU A 141 -16.47 0.33 -18.20
N ASP A 142 -17.15 -0.46 -19.05
CA ASP A 142 -17.71 -1.75 -18.64
C ASP A 142 -16.60 -2.74 -18.23
N ASN A 143 -15.52 -2.79 -19.02
CA ASN A 143 -14.34 -3.61 -18.72
C ASN A 143 -13.64 -3.16 -17.44
N PHE A 144 -13.53 -1.85 -17.22
CA PHE A 144 -13.00 -1.31 -15.97
C PHE A 144 -13.86 -1.70 -14.75
N ILE A 145 -15.19 -1.57 -14.84
CA ILE A 145 -16.09 -1.92 -13.73
C ILE A 145 -15.95 -3.40 -13.39
N ILE A 146 -15.97 -4.29 -14.39
CA ILE A 146 -15.78 -5.74 -14.17
C ILE A 146 -14.42 -6.00 -13.50
N ALA A 147 -13.34 -5.41 -14.03
CA ALA A 147 -12.00 -5.57 -13.49
C ALA A 147 -11.87 -5.05 -12.06
N LEU A 148 -12.55 -3.94 -11.72
CA LEU A 148 -12.54 -3.34 -10.39
C LEU A 148 -13.15 -4.25 -9.32
N PHE A 149 -14.08 -5.14 -9.68
CA PHE A 149 -14.60 -6.14 -8.75
C PHE A 149 -13.83 -7.46 -8.81
N CYS A 150 -13.48 -7.95 -10.00
CA CYS A 150 -12.85 -9.26 -10.17
C CYS A 150 -11.38 -9.29 -9.74
N LEU A 151 -10.57 -8.30 -10.14
CA LEU A 151 -9.13 -8.33 -9.90
C LEU A 151 -8.76 -8.20 -8.41
N PRO A 152 -9.44 -7.37 -7.60
CA PRO A 152 -9.20 -7.36 -6.16
C PRO A 152 -9.54 -8.70 -5.50
N VAL A 153 -10.62 -9.37 -5.91
CA VAL A 153 -10.99 -10.69 -5.37
C VAL A 153 -9.89 -11.73 -5.68
N LEU A 154 -9.40 -11.76 -6.91
CA LEU A 154 -8.25 -12.61 -7.26
C LEU A 154 -6.98 -12.21 -6.50
N GLY A 155 -6.75 -10.91 -6.30
CA GLY A 155 -5.67 -10.38 -5.49
C GLY A 155 -5.74 -10.83 -4.03
N LEU A 156 -6.92 -10.81 -3.41
CA LEU A 156 -7.17 -11.30 -2.05
C LEU A 156 -6.80 -12.79 -1.94
N ILE A 157 -7.29 -13.61 -2.88
CA ILE A 157 -7.04 -15.06 -2.94
C ILE A 157 -5.55 -15.33 -3.14
N GLY A 158 -4.93 -14.69 -4.14
CA GLY A 158 -3.50 -14.82 -4.41
C GLY A 158 -2.66 -14.40 -3.20
N GLY A 159 -2.96 -13.25 -2.60
CA GLY A 159 -2.28 -12.74 -1.41
C GLY A 159 -2.33 -13.71 -0.22
N MET A 160 -3.50 -14.32 0.02
CA MET A 160 -3.67 -15.36 1.03
C MET A 160 -2.83 -16.61 0.74
N LEU A 161 -2.88 -17.10 -0.51
CA LEU A 161 -2.10 -18.27 -0.94
C LEU A 161 -0.58 -18.01 -0.86
N GLY A 162 -0.12 -16.81 -1.21
CA GLY A 162 1.27 -16.43 -1.10
C GLY A 162 1.80 -16.49 0.34
N VAL A 163 1.03 -16.00 1.31
CA VAL A 163 1.38 -16.11 2.74
C VAL A 163 1.37 -17.56 3.20
N PHE A 164 0.41 -18.37 2.75
CA PHE A 164 0.36 -19.80 3.05
C PHE A 164 1.64 -20.51 2.58
N VAL A 165 2.06 -20.26 1.33
CA VAL A 165 3.31 -20.80 0.77
C VAL A 165 4.53 -20.32 1.55
N TYR A 166 4.60 -19.04 1.92
CA TYR A 166 5.68 -18.49 2.76
C TYR A 166 5.78 -19.24 4.09
N ARG A 167 4.65 -19.45 4.78
CA ARG A 167 4.62 -20.13 6.08
C ARG A 167 5.09 -21.57 5.98
N ILE A 168 4.66 -22.33 4.96
CA ILE A 168 5.14 -23.71 4.75
C ILE A 168 6.65 -23.75 4.52
N THR A 169 7.15 -22.86 3.65
CA THR A 169 8.56 -22.81 3.25
C THR A 169 9.47 -22.39 4.40
N ASN A 170 8.99 -21.52 5.30
CA ASN A 170 9.79 -20.96 6.39
C ASN A 170 9.57 -21.62 7.75
N ASN A 171 8.50 -22.39 7.95
CA ASN A 171 8.30 -23.19 9.18
C ASN A 171 8.96 -24.58 9.10
N SER A 172 9.49 -24.98 7.94
CA SER A 172 10.19 -26.24 7.71
C SER A 172 11.71 -26.15 7.94
N LYS A 173 12.20 -25.00 8.41
CA LYS A 173 13.58 -24.75 8.84
C LYS A 173 13.60 -24.47 10.33
#